data_AF-A0A1E1W9U4-F1
#
_entry.id   AF-A0A1E1W9U4-F1
#
_cell.length_a   1.000
_cell.length_b   1.000
_cell.length_c   1.000
_cell.angle_alpha   90.00
_cell.angle_beta   90.00
_cell.angle_gamma   90.00
#
_symmetry.space_group_name_H-M   'P 1'
#
loop_
_entity.id
_entity.type
_entity.pdbx_description
1 polymer ?
#
loop_
_entity_poly.entity_id
_entity_poly.type
_entity_poly.pdbx_seq_one_letter_code
_entity_poly.pdbx_strand_id
1 'polypeptide(L)'
;GRASCPHPRAAPNLAAVALAALDDHYRHKTSPHVCDNKEDEVLCFADILEHMCEYEDWLVIVGGVLQPVPLCAGAMACPRVANRLMSVLNALARDSRCAAHSCVAPARAARPSPPSWLRAAAPSDPLLALPNQELCRVWGDMIGSLLNCCFKRKSFLQSMSKQLPDFVLVALTEHPAALESLCLMLEWEVASGEQTQLEIIAALQGTEQGQKCYRELCERQQNLQRLQSEGGPRQLALPVRATDEDVAALLEAGALGNLECLSLAFTSVTSACAHHLIKLPSLRYLNLWATKFGDSGVQLIAEHLTRLQVLNLCETPVSDKGIEALSGLSSLRRLNLNSTKLSAEAFEILRQRLPHLQEYDIRYTEAW
;
A
#
# COMPACT_ATOMS: atom_id res chain seq x y z
N GLY A 1 -23.02 0.39 13.95
CA GLY A 1 -22.72 -1.02 13.67
C GLY A 1 -23.81 -1.56 12.79
N ARG A 2 -23.46 -2.36 11.79
CA ARG A 2 -24.44 -3.04 10.93
C ARG A 2 -24.98 -4.27 11.69
N ALA A 3 -26.15 -4.78 11.30
CA ALA A 3 -26.76 -5.91 12.01
C ALA A 3 -26.06 -7.25 11.68
N SER A 4 -26.07 -8.20 12.61
CA SER A 4 -25.71 -9.60 12.36
C SER A 4 -26.93 -10.39 11.90
N CYS A 5 -26.77 -11.23 10.88
CA CYS A 5 -27.90 -11.94 10.27
C CYS A 5 -28.14 -13.34 10.90
N PRO A 6 -29.41 -13.79 11.05
CA PRO A 6 -29.71 -15.13 11.57
C PRO A 6 -29.39 -16.32 10.64
N HIS A 7 -29.16 -16.13 9.32
CA HIS A 7 -29.02 -17.24 8.35
C HIS A 7 -27.85 -17.06 7.34
N PRO A 8 -26.59 -17.29 7.72
CA PRO A 8 -25.41 -17.00 6.88
C PRO A 8 -25.23 -17.90 5.65
N ARG A 9 -25.85 -19.09 5.62
CA ARG A 9 -25.65 -20.08 4.53
C ARG A 9 -26.36 -19.74 3.22
N ALA A 10 -27.39 -18.90 3.25
CA ALA A 10 -28.15 -18.54 2.05
C ALA A 10 -27.48 -17.43 1.22
N ALA A 11 -26.63 -16.61 1.85
CA ALA A 11 -26.10 -15.39 1.25
C ALA A 11 -25.30 -15.60 -0.05
N PRO A 12 -24.37 -16.56 -0.18
CA PRO A 12 -23.62 -16.72 -1.43
C PRO A 12 -24.51 -17.05 -2.64
N ASN A 13 -25.48 -17.95 -2.44
CA ASN A 13 -26.41 -18.34 -3.49
C ASN A 13 -27.36 -17.20 -3.85
N LEU A 14 -27.87 -16.47 -2.85
CA LEU A 14 -28.75 -15.33 -3.07
C LEU A 14 -28.05 -14.22 -3.88
N ALA A 15 -26.81 -13.87 -3.51
CA ALA A 15 -26.01 -12.90 -4.26
C ALA A 15 -25.72 -13.38 -5.70
N ALA A 16 -25.35 -14.65 -5.87
CA ALA A 16 -25.07 -15.21 -7.20
C ALA A 16 -26.31 -15.24 -8.10
N VAL A 17 -27.49 -15.61 -7.56
CA VAL A 17 -28.76 -15.60 -8.31
C VAL A 17 -29.14 -14.18 -8.71
N ALA A 18 -29.02 -13.21 -7.78
CA ALA A 18 -29.31 -11.82 -8.08
C ALA A 18 -28.41 -11.27 -9.21
N LEU A 19 -27.11 -11.54 -9.15
CA LEU A 19 -26.16 -11.14 -10.19
C LEU A 19 -26.44 -11.84 -11.53
N ALA A 20 -26.76 -13.14 -11.52
CA ALA A 20 -27.08 -13.89 -12.73
C ALA A 20 -28.36 -13.40 -13.40
N ALA A 21 -29.39 -13.06 -12.61
CA ALA A 21 -30.64 -12.51 -13.14
C ALA A 21 -30.42 -11.14 -13.81
N LEU A 22 -29.59 -10.29 -13.21
CA LEU A 22 -29.17 -9.03 -13.81
C LEU A 22 -28.36 -9.25 -15.09
N ASP A 23 -27.39 -10.16 -15.08
CA ASP A 23 -26.60 -10.49 -16.28
C ASP A 23 -27.48 -10.99 -17.43
N ASP A 24 -28.37 -11.93 -17.16
CA ASP A 24 -29.25 -12.52 -18.18
C ASP A 24 -30.18 -11.49 -18.83
N HIS A 25 -30.78 -10.62 -18.02
CA HIS A 25 -31.68 -9.57 -18.51
C HIS A 25 -30.97 -8.53 -19.38
N TYR A 26 -29.70 -8.22 -19.08
CA TYR A 26 -28.94 -7.19 -19.79
C TYR A 26 -27.98 -7.73 -20.85
N ARG A 27 -27.82 -9.06 -20.98
CA ARG A 27 -26.86 -9.72 -21.89
C ARG A 27 -26.96 -9.28 -23.34
N HIS A 28 -28.16 -8.94 -23.81
CA HIS A 28 -28.43 -8.57 -25.20
C HIS A 28 -28.92 -7.12 -25.37
N LYS A 29 -28.95 -6.32 -24.30
CA LYS A 29 -29.37 -4.92 -24.39
C LYS A 29 -28.22 -4.06 -24.96
N THR A 30 -28.58 -3.17 -25.89
CA THR A 30 -27.63 -2.27 -26.58
C THR A 30 -27.44 -0.96 -25.81
N SER A 31 -26.25 -0.36 -25.93
CA SER A 31 -25.96 1.00 -25.44
C SER A 31 -26.17 2.05 -26.56
N PRO A 32 -26.74 3.24 -26.29
CA PRO A 32 -27.22 3.72 -24.99
C PRO A 32 -28.54 3.05 -24.58
N HIS A 33 -28.65 2.69 -23.30
CA HIS A 33 -29.82 2.01 -22.76
C HIS A 33 -30.98 2.99 -22.57
N VAL A 34 -32.18 2.58 -22.99
CA VAL A 34 -33.43 3.30 -22.75
C VAL A 34 -34.24 2.50 -21.75
N CYS A 35 -34.55 3.10 -20.60
CA CYS A 35 -35.36 2.45 -19.57
C CYS A 35 -36.77 2.15 -20.09
N ASP A 36 -37.29 0.99 -19.75
CA ASP A 36 -38.66 0.56 -19.98
C ASP A 36 -39.25 -0.11 -18.71
N ASN A 37 -40.50 -0.58 -18.81
CA ASN A 37 -41.16 -1.20 -17.66
C ASN A 37 -40.64 -2.62 -17.35
N LYS A 38 -39.85 -3.24 -18.24
CA LYS A 38 -39.31 -4.59 -18.01
C LYS A 38 -38.23 -4.60 -16.95
N GLU A 39 -37.63 -3.44 -16.64
CA GLU A 39 -36.70 -3.36 -15.52
C GLU A 39 -37.35 -3.64 -14.15
N ASP A 40 -38.68 -3.49 -14.04
CA ASP A 40 -39.41 -3.81 -12.80
C ASP A 40 -39.24 -5.29 -12.41
N GLU A 41 -39.02 -6.18 -13.39
CA GLU A 41 -38.79 -7.60 -13.16
C GLU A 41 -37.43 -7.88 -12.50
N VAL A 42 -36.45 -6.99 -12.65
CA VAL A 42 -35.07 -7.20 -12.18
C VAL A 42 -34.62 -6.25 -11.07
N LEU A 43 -35.34 -5.17 -10.82
CA LEU A 43 -35.04 -4.23 -9.73
C LEU A 43 -34.98 -4.94 -8.36
N CYS A 44 -35.84 -5.92 -8.14
CA CYS A 44 -35.84 -6.69 -6.89
C CYS A 44 -34.51 -7.40 -6.62
N PHE A 45 -33.77 -7.83 -7.65
CA PHE A 45 -32.45 -8.45 -7.49
C PHE A 45 -31.37 -7.44 -7.10
N ALA A 46 -31.45 -6.21 -7.63
CA ALA A 46 -30.57 -5.13 -7.22
C ALA A 46 -30.87 -4.68 -5.77
N ASP A 47 -32.16 -4.57 -5.41
CA ASP A 47 -32.61 -4.28 -4.05
C ASP A 47 -32.15 -5.38 -3.07
N ILE A 48 -32.22 -6.67 -3.46
CA ILE A 48 -31.69 -7.78 -2.66
C ILE A 48 -30.22 -7.55 -2.34
N LEU A 49 -29.38 -7.27 -3.35
CA LEU A 49 -27.96 -7.03 -3.13
C LEU A 49 -27.69 -5.83 -2.22
N GLU A 50 -28.47 -4.75 -2.38
CA GLU A 50 -28.40 -3.57 -1.51
C GLU A 50 -28.72 -3.92 -0.05
N HIS A 51 -29.85 -4.58 0.21
CA HIS A 51 -30.25 -5.00 1.56
C HIS A 51 -29.25 -5.99 2.17
N MET A 52 -28.67 -6.88 1.36
CA MET A 52 -27.64 -7.79 1.84
C MET A 52 -26.42 -7.05 2.38
N CYS A 53 -26.09 -5.88 1.83
CA CYS A 53 -24.97 -5.07 2.27
C CYS A 53 -25.23 -4.36 3.61
N GLU A 54 -26.46 -4.31 4.11
CA GLU A 54 -26.78 -3.78 5.44
C GLU A 54 -26.26 -4.66 6.59
N TYR A 55 -25.94 -5.93 6.31
CA TYR A 55 -25.46 -6.89 7.30
C TYR A 55 -23.94 -7.10 7.19
N GLU A 56 -23.25 -7.09 8.33
CA GLU A 56 -21.77 -7.14 8.37
C GLU A 56 -21.20 -8.40 7.73
N ASP A 57 -21.81 -9.55 7.99
CA ASP A 57 -21.37 -10.86 7.51
C ASP A 57 -21.65 -11.02 6.02
N TRP A 58 -22.78 -10.50 5.57
CA TRP A 58 -23.24 -10.68 4.19
C TRP A 58 -22.53 -9.72 3.22
N LEU A 59 -22.13 -8.54 3.67
CA LEU A 59 -21.32 -7.63 2.86
C LEU A 59 -20.06 -8.33 2.33
N VAL A 60 -19.32 -9.02 3.21
CA VAL A 60 -18.09 -9.73 2.83
C VAL A 60 -18.39 -10.84 1.82
N ILE A 61 -19.53 -11.52 1.98
CA ILE A 61 -20.00 -12.55 1.06
C ILE A 61 -20.32 -11.94 -0.32
N VAL A 62 -21.09 -10.84 -0.35
CA VAL A 62 -21.42 -10.12 -1.59
C VAL A 62 -20.14 -9.68 -2.30
N GLY A 63 -19.19 -9.07 -1.59
CA GLY A 63 -17.90 -8.67 -2.16
C GLY A 63 -17.09 -9.86 -2.71
N GLY A 64 -17.15 -11.01 -2.02
CA GLY A 64 -16.50 -12.25 -2.48
C GLY A 64 -17.11 -12.84 -3.75
N VAL A 65 -18.42 -12.68 -3.97
CA VAL A 65 -19.12 -13.12 -5.20
C VAL A 65 -18.89 -12.13 -6.35
N LEU A 66 -18.85 -10.83 -6.07
CA LEU A 66 -18.60 -9.79 -7.09
C LEU A 66 -17.21 -9.89 -7.73
N GLN A 67 -16.24 -10.47 -7.03
CA GLN A 67 -14.88 -10.61 -7.54
C GLN A 67 -14.80 -11.53 -8.78
N PRO A 68 -15.31 -12.78 -8.76
CA PRO A 68 -15.37 -13.64 -9.94
C PRO A 68 -16.54 -13.30 -10.89
N VAL A 69 -17.63 -12.70 -10.40
CA VAL A 69 -18.81 -12.34 -11.20
C VAL A 69 -18.95 -10.81 -11.24
N PRO A 70 -18.40 -10.12 -12.26
CA PRO A 70 -18.50 -8.67 -12.36
C PRO A 70 -19.96 -8.22 -12.48
N LEU A 71 -20.27 -7.03 -11.97
CA LEU A 71 -21.50 -6.33 -12.34
C LEU A 71 -21.50 -6.15 -13.87
N CYS A 72 -22.56 -6.61 -14.54
CA CYS A 72 -22.61 -6.56 -15.99
C CYS A 72 -22.74 -5.10 -16.46
N ALA A 73 -22.01 -4.75 -17.52
CA ALA A 73 -21.97 -3.38 -18.03
C ALA A 73 -23.37 -2.86 -18.43
N GLY A 74 -24.23 -3.73 -18.96
CA GLY A 74 -25.60 -3.38 -19.32
C GLY A 74 -26.47 -2.98 -18.12
N ALA A 75 -26.31 -3.62 -16.95
CA ALA A 75 -27.01 -3.21 -15.74
C ALA A 75 -26.52 -1.86 -15.23
N MET A 76 -25.21 -1.61 -15.30
CA MET A 76 -24.60 -0.33 -14.94
C MET A 76 -24.93 0.80 -15.95
N ALA A 77 -25.31 0.45 -17.18
CA ALA A 77 -25.81 1.36 -18.20
C ALA A 77 -27.31 1.73 -18.01
N CYS A 78 -28.02 1.08 -17.08
CA CYS A 78 -29.40 1.43 -16.75
C CYS A 78 -29.44 2.31 -15.48
N PRO A 79 -29.90 3.58 -15.56
CA PRO A 79 -29.94 4.46 -14.38
C PRO A 79 -30.73 3.88 -13.19
N ARG A 80 -31.83 3.17 -13.45
CA ARG A 80 -32.69 2.61 -12.39
C ARG A 80 -31.96 1.54 -11.58
N VAL A 81 -31.26 0.64 -12.26
CA VAL A 81 -30.51 -0.46 -11.64
C VAL A 81 -29.16 0.00 -11.11
N ALA A 82 -28.43 0.83 -11.87
CA ALA A 82 -27.12 1.34 -11.50
C ALA A 82 -27.15 2.09 -10.15
N ASN A 83 -28.20 2.86 -9.86
CA ASN A 83 -28.38 3.55 -8.57
C ASN A 83 -28.39 2.58 -7.37
N ARG A 84 -29.01 1.40 -7.51
CA ARG A 84 -29.04 0.37 -6.45
C ARG A 84 -27.71 -0.33 -6.29
N LEU A 85 -27.08 -0.68 -7.41
CA LEU A 85 -25.75 -1.28 -7.42
C LEU A 85 -24.68 -0.31 -6.90
N MET A 86 -24.89 0.99 -7.05
CA MET A 86 -24.02 2.02 -6.48
C MET A 86 -24.03 1.99 -4.94
N SER A 87 -25.18 1.74 -4.30
CA SER A 87 -25.24 1.54 -2.84
C SER A 87 -24.38 0.35 -2.40
N VAL A 88 -24.39 -0.75 -3.16
CA VAL A 88 -23.56 -1.95 -2.91
C VAL A 88 -22.07 -1.61 -2.98
N LEU A 89 -21.65 -0.92 -4.05
CA LEU A 89 -20.26 -0.50 -4.22
C LEU A 89 -19.81 0.45 -3.10
N ASN A 90 -20.63 1.43 -2.73
CA ASN A 90 -20.36 2.34 -1.62
C ASN A 90 -20.25 1.61 -0.27
N ALA A 91 -21.12 0.62 -0.03
CA ALA A 91 -21.11 -0.16 1.20
C ALA A 91 -19.82 -0.98 1.35
N LEU A 92 -19.27 -1.49 0.25
CA LEU A 92 -17.98 -2.19 0.21
C LEU A 92 -16.80 -1.22 0.32
N ALA A 93 -16.87 -0.09 -0.39
CA ALA A 93 -15.81 0.92 -0.41
C ALA A 93 -15.56 1.52 0.98
N ARG A 94 -16.59 1.70 1.79
CA ARG A 94 -16.50 2.36 3.11
C ARG A 94 -16.30 1.39 4.27
N ASP A 95 -16.24 0.09 4.02
CA ASP A 95 -16.00 -0.88 5.08
C ASP A 95 -14.54 -0.84 5.50
N SER A 96 -14.25 -0.54 6.77
CA SER A 96 -12.87 -0.41 7.25
C SER A 96 -12.18 -1.75 7.50
N ARG A 97 -12.88 -2.88 7.41
CA ARG A 97 -12.36 -4.20 7.75
C ARG A 97 -11.55 -4.76 6.59
N CYS A 98 -10.34 -5.24 6.89
CA CYS A 98 -9.49 -5.92 5.91
C CYS A 98 -10.16 -7.16 5.28
N ALA A 99 -11.16 -7.77 5.94
CA ALA A 99 -11.94 -8.88 5.39
C ALA A 99 -12.73 -8.48 4.13
N ALA A 100 -13.37 -7.30 4.12
CA ALA A 100 -14.08 -6.77 2.97
C ALA A 100 -13.11 -6.44 1.82
N HIS A 101 -11.96 -5.81 2.13
CA HIS A 101 -10.93 -5.51 1.13
C HIS A 101 -10.32 -6.79 0.54
N SER A 102 -10.10 -7.81 1.36
CA SER A 102 -9.48 -9.06 0.94
C SER A 102 -10.38 -9.91 0.06
N CYS A 103 -11.71 -9.78 0.14
CA CYS A 103 -12.62 -10.53 -0.72
C CYS A 103 -12.74 -9.89 -2.12
N VAL A 104 -12.83 -8.56 -2.20
CA VAL A 104 -12.89 -7.83 -3.49
C VAL A 104 -11.51 -7.72 -4.14
N ALA A 105 -10.46 -7.69 -3.31
CA ALA A 105 -9.09 -7.57 -3.74
C ALA A 105 -8.14 -8.44 -2.88
N PRO A 106 -8.09 -9.77 -3.05
CA PRO A 106 -7.06 -10.61 -2.42
C PRO A 106 -5.61 -10.19 -2.76
N ALA A 107 -4.69 -10.41 -1.82
CA ALA A 107 -3.28 -9.96 -1.88
C ALA A 107 -2.36 -10.81 -2.77
N ARG A 108 -2.65 -12.11 -2.94
CA ARG A 108 -1.72 -13.08 -3.57
C ARG A 108 -1.98 -13.38 -5.04
N ALA A 109 -3.02 -12.82 -5.64
CA ALA A 109 -3.27 -13.00 -7.06
C ALA A 109 -2.48 -11.94 -7.83
N ALA A 110 -1.42 -12.35 -8.54
CA ALA A 110 -0.92 -11.55 -9.66
C ALA A 110 -2.07 -11.40 -10.65
N ARG A 111 -2.62 -10.19 -10.81
CA ARG A 111 -3.77 -9.98 -11.69
C ARG A 111 -3.32 -9.36 -13.00
N PRO A 112 -3.79 -9.89 -14.14
CA PRO A 112 -3.63 -9.23 -15.42
C PRO A 112 -4.55 -8.01 -15.57
N SER A 113 -5.53 -7.84 -14.69
CA SER A 113 -6.55 -6.79 -14.74
C SER A 113 -6.97 -6.27 -13.37
N PRO A 114 -7.50 -5.03 -13.29
CA PRO A 114 -8.12 -4.50 -12.08
C PRO A 114 -9.19 -5.42 -11.48
N PRO A 115 -9.45 -5.34 -10.17
CA PRO A 115 -10.64 -5.93 -9.56
C PRO A 115 -11.93 -5.59 -10.34
N SER A 116 -12.80 -6.57 -10.54
CA SER A 116 -14.05 -6.45 -11.32
C SER A 116 -14.92 -5.27 -10.90
N TRP A 117 -15.11 -5.09 -9.59
CA TRP A 117 -15.92 -4.02 -9.03
C TRP A 117 -15.35 -2.61 -9.29
N LEU A 118 -14.02 -2.44 -9.36
CA LEU A 118 -13.39 -1.17 -9.78
C LEU A 118 -13.69 -0.84 -11.25
N ARG A 119 -13.77 -1.86 -12.11
CA ARG A 119 -14.14 -1.67 -13.52
C ARG A 119 -15.62 -1.32 -13.68
N ALA A 120 -16.49 -1.88 -12.84
CA ALA A 120 -17.93 -1.65 -12.91
C ALA A 120 -18.33 -0.19 -12.66
N ALA A 121 -17.48 0.58 -11.97
CA ALA A 121 -17.67 2.01 -11.71
C ALA A 121 -16.51 2.85 -12.26
N ALA A 122 -15.83 2.39 -13.32
CA ALA A 122 -14.74 3.11 -13.97
C ALA A 122 -15.25 4.46 -14.53
N PRO A 123 -14.83 5.61 -14.00
CA PRO A 123 -15.35 6.91 -14.45
C PRO A 123 -15.01 7.24 -15.91
N SER A 124 -14.02 6.56 -16.49
CA SER A 124 -13.67 6.68 -17.91
C SER A 124 -14.60 5.92 -18.87
N ASP A 125 -15.47 5.05 -18.36
CA ASP A 125 -16.41 4.29 -19.19
C ASP A 125 -17.65 5.13 -19.54
N PRO A 126 -17.82 5.55 -20.81
CA PRO A 126 -18.93 6.40 -21.21
C PRO A 126 -20.28 5.65 -21.26
N LEU A 127 -20.28 4.33 -21.10
CA LEU A 127 -21.49 3.50 -21.15
C LEU A 127 -22.22 3.45 -19.81
N LEU A 128 -21.59 3.88 -18.72
CA LEU A 128 -22.21 3.89 -17.39
C LEU A 128 -23.26 4.99 -17.31
N ALA A 129 -24.42 4.67 -16.74
CA ALA A 129 -25.56 5.58 -16.66
C ALA A 129 -25.41 6.69 -15.61
N LEU A 130 -24.53 6.50 -14.64
CA LEU A 130 -24.46 7.37 -13.46
C LEU A 130 -23.67 8.65 -13.75
N PRO A 131 -23.98 9.75 -13.04
CA PRO A 131 -23.21 10.98 -13.17
C PRO A 131 -21.74 10.73 -12.86
N ASN A 132 -20.86 11.33 -13.68
CA ASN A 132 -19.41 11.17 -13.52
C ASN A 132 -18.93 11.55 -12.11
N GLN A 133 -19.54 12.56 -11.49
CA GLN A 133 -19.22 12.96 -10.12
C GLN A 133 -19.46 11.84 -9.08
N GLU A 134 -20.53 11.05 -9.23
CA GLU A 134 -20.83 9.94 -8.33
C GLU A 134 -19.89 8.76 -8.55
N LEU A 135 -19.60 8.45 -9.83
CA LEU A 135 -18.62 7.44 -10.21
C LEU A 135 -17.24 7.79 -9.65
N CYS A 136 -16.80 9.03 -9.80
CA CYS A 136 -15.51 9.48 -9.27
C CYS A 136 -15.44 9.36 -7.76
N ARG A 137 -16.52 9.73 -7.04
CA ARG A 137 -16.58 9.61 -5.59
C ARG A 137 -16.46 8.16 -5.13
N VAL A 138 -17.29 7.25 -5.66
CA VAL A 138 -17.24 5.85 -5.23
C VAL A 138 -15.91 5.21 -5.59
N TRP A 139 -15.40 5.48 -6.79
CA TRP A 139 -14.16 4.88 -7.28
C TRP A 139 -12.97 5.36 -6.44
N GLY A 140 -12.95 6.64 -6.07
CA GLY A 140 -12.00 7.20 -5.12
C GLY A 140 -12.06 6.55 -3.73
N ASP A 141 -13.27 6.40 -3.16
CA ASP A 141 -13.49 5.73 -1.85
C ASP A 141 -12.93 4.28 -1.92
N MET A 142 -13.17 3.58 -3.02
CA MET A 142 -12.70 2.20 -3.24
C MET A 142 -11.17 2.11 -3.27
N ILE A 143 -10.51 3.00 -4.01
CA ILE A 143 -9.04 3.05 -4.06
C ILE A 143 -8.45 3.39 -2.70
N GLY A 144 -9.01 4.39 -2.00
CA GLY A 144 -8.52 4.81 -0.68
C GLY A 144 -8.53 3.67 0.32
N SER A 145 -9.62 2.91 0.37
CA SER A 145 -9.76 1.74 1.23
C SER A 145 -8.77 0.62 0.90
N LEU A 146 -8.49 0.39 -0.38
CA LEU A 146 -7.49 -0.60 -0.80
C LEU A 146 -6.05 -0.17 -0.50
N LEU A 147 -5.71 1.11 -0.65
CA LEU A 147 -4.38 1.65 -0.36
C LEU A 147 -4.06 1.66 1.14
N ASN A 148 -5.08 1.92 1.97
CA ASN A 148 -4.96 1.89 3.42
C ASN A 148 -4.92 0.46 4.00
N CYS A 149 -5.26 -0.56 3.20
CA CYS A 149 -5.19 -1.96 3.61
C CYS A 149 -3.75 -2.50 3.60
N CYS A 150 -3.41 -3.37 4.56
CA CYS A 150 -2.05 -3.70 5.01
C CYS A 150 -1.02 -4.27 3.99
N PHE A 151 -1.27 -4.36 2.66
CA PHE A 151 -0.39 -5.11 1.75
C PHE A 151 -0.32 -4.61 0.28
N LYS A 152 -0.69 -3.36 -0.06
CA LYS A 152 -1.01 -3.00 -1.46
C LYS A 152 -0.54 -1.64 -1.95
N ARG A 153 0.73 -1.33 -1.77
CA ARG A 153 1.23 -0.02 -2.22
C ARG A 153 1.84 -0.08 -3.63
N LYS A 154 3.09 -0.53 -3.80
CA LYS A 154 3.73 -0.51 -5.12
C LYS A 154 3.18 -1.53 -6.12
N SER A 155 3.08 -2.81 -5.75
CA SER A 155 2.64 -3.89 -6.67
C SER A 155 1.18 -3.76 -7.12
N PHE A 156 0.31 -3.24 -6.24
CA PHE A 156 -1.08 -2.97 -6.58
C PHE A 156 -1.19 -1.81 -7.59
N LEU A 157 -0.51 -0.68 -7.33
CA LEU A 157 -0.50 0.44 -8.29
C LEU A 157 0.10 0.01 -9.64
N GLN A 158 1.14 -0.84 -9.66
CA GLN A 158 1.67 -1.43 -10.88
C GLN A 158 0.62 -2.22 -11.67
N SER A 159 -0.18 -3.06 -10.99
CA SER A 159 -1.28 -3.79 -11.63
C SER A 159 -2.41 -2.87 -12.16
N MET A 160 -2.51 -1.66 -11.62
CA MET A 160 -3.53 -0.66 -11.95
C MET A 160 -3.05 0.41 -12.94
N SER A 161 -1.80 0.33 -13.43
CA SER A 161 -1.20 1.29 -14.38
C SER A 161 -2.05 1.57 -15.62
N LYS A 162 -2.76 0.56 -16.14
CA LYS A 162 -3.68 0.69 -17.29
C LYS A 162 -4.98 1.45 -16.99
N GLN A 163 -5.25 1.78 -15.73
CA GLN A 163 -6.43 2.56 -15.30
C GLN A 163 -6.07 4.00 -14.96
N LEU A 164 -4.92 4.49 -15.45
CA LEU A 164 -4.53 5.88 -15.29
C LEU A 164 -5.65 6.87 -15.68
N PRO A 165 -6.42 6.69 -16.77
CA PRO A 165 -7.52 7.61 -17.09
C PRO A 165 -8.53 7.76 -15.96
N ASP A 166 -8.85 6.67 -15.25
CA ASP A 166 -9.76 6.71 -14.09
C ASP A 166 -9.13 7.48 -12.92
N PHE A 167 -7.85 7.22 -12.58
CA PHE A 167 -7.15 7.98 -11.55
C PHE A 167 -7.12 9.48 -11.86
N VAL A 168 -6.88 9.85 -13.12
CA VAL A 168 -6.85 11.25 -13.57
C VAL A 168 -8.22 11.90 -13.40
N LEU A 169 -9.29 11.25 -13.87
CA LEU A 169 -10.66 11.79 -13.73
C LEU A 169 -11.05 12.00 -12.26
N VAL A 170 -10.71 11.04 -11.38
CA VAL A 170 -11.02 11.13 -9.95
C VAL A 170 -10.13 12.14 -9.22
N ALA A 171 -8.87 12.29 -9.63
CA ALA A 171 -7.99 13.32 -9.10
C ALA A 171 -8.47 14.73 -9.43
N LEU A 172 -9.04 14.94 -10.63
CA LEU A 172 -9.61 16.22 -11.04
C LEU A 172 -10.85 16.63 -10.22
N THR A 173 -11.49 15.69 -9.49
CA THR A 173 -12.53 15.99 -8.51
C THR A 173 -11.98 16.24 -7.10
N GLU A 174 -10.66 16.44 -6.96
CA GLU A 174 -9.95 16.63 -5.69
C GLU A 174 -10.10 15.48 -4.68
N HIS A 175 -10.36 14.26 -5.16
CA HIS A 175 -10.50 13.12 -4.27
C HIS A 175 -9.12 12.74 -3.65
N PRO A 176 -8.98 12.70 -2.31
CA PRO A 176 -7.68 12.57 -1.65
C PRO A 176 -6.93 11.30 -2.02
N ALA A 177 -7.63 10.15 -2.06
CA ALA A 177 -7.02 8.87 -2.40
C ALA A 177 -6.46 8.82 -3.84
N ALA A 178 -7.11 9.51 -4.79
CA ALA A 178 -6.65 9.53 -6.17
C ALA A 178 -5.43 10.45 -6.32
N LEU A 179 -5.44 11.63 -5.68
CA LEU A 179 -4.29 12.51 -5.61
C LEU A 179 -3.07 11.81 -4.99
N GLU A 180 -3.26 11.13 -3.86
CA GLU A 180 -2.21 10.33 -3.23
C GLU A 180 -1.71 9.22 -4.16
N SER A 181 -2.62 8.49 -4.82
CA SER A 181 -2.26 7.44 -5.79
C SER A 181 -1.36 7.97 -6.90
N LEU A 182 -1.72 9.11 -7.50
CA LEU A 182 -0.96 9.75 -8.56
C LEU A 182 0.43 10.17 -8.06
N CYS A 183 0.53 10.76 -6.87
CA CYS A 183 1.82 11.08 -6.25
C CYS A 183 2.67 9.83 -6.03
N LEU A 184 2.10 8.75 -5.51
CA LEU A 184 2.80 7.48 -5.29
C LEU A 184 3.25 6.82 -6.60
N MET A 185 2.46 6.95 -7.68
CA MET A 185 2.83 6.45 -9.00
C MET A 185 4.06 7.17 -9.56
N LEU A 186 4.18 8.48 -9.36
CA LEU A 186 5.37 9.27 -9.69
C LEU A 186 6.55 8.88 -8.77
N GLU A 187 6.32 8.81 -7.46
CA GLU A 187 7.36 8.55 -6.46
C GLU A 187 8.01 7.17 -6.61
N TRP A 188 7.26 6.16 -7.04
CA TRP A 188 7.75 4.78 -7.18
C TRP A 188 8.03 4.35 -8.61
N GLU A 189 7.95 5.28 -9.56
CA GLU A 189 8.14 5.02 -11.00
C GLU A 189 7.23 3.89 -11.50
N VAL A 190 5.98 3.85 -11.00
CA VAL A 190 4.99 2.86 -11.45
C VAL A 190 4.60 3.10 -12.92
N ALA A 191 4.52 4.37 -13.31
CA ALA A 191 4.31 4.82 -14.66
C ALA A 191 5.66 5.14 -15.32
N SER A 192 6.28 4.14 -15.93
CA SER A 192 7.52 4.31 -16.68
C SER A 192 7.22 4.91 -18.07
N GLY A 193 7.45 6.20 -18.25
CA GLY A 193 7.29 6.88 -19.53
C GLY A 193 7.06 8.37 -19.35
N GLU A 194 7.82 9.20 -20.07
CA GLU A 194 7.76 10.66 -19.97
C GLU A 194 6.35 11.20 -20.21
N GLN A 195 5.65 10.70 -21.24
CA GLN A 195 4.28 11.12 -21.55
C GLN A 195 3.29 10.79 -20.43
N THR A 196 3.39 9.61 -19.83
CA THR A 196 2.53 9.17 -18.73
C THR A 196 2.81 9.98 -17.46
N GLN A 197 4.07 10.31 -17.18
CA GLN A 197 4.44 11.18 -16.08
C GLN A 197 3.88 12.59 -16.27
N LEU A 198 4.01 13.16 -17.48
CA LEU A 198 3.46 14.48 -17.81
C LEU A 198 1.93 14.51 -17.67
N GLU A 199 1.24 13.44 -18.06
CA GLU A 199 -0.21 13.31 -17.86
C GLU A 199 -0.59 13.33 -16.38
N ILE A 200 0.11 12.57 -15.53
CA ILE A 200 -0.10 12.57 -14.09
C ILE A 200 0.15 13.96 -13.50
N ILE A 201 1.25 14.61 -13.89
CA ILE A 201 1.61 15.94 -13.41
C ILE A 201 0.55 16.97 -13.83
N ALA A 202 0.08 16.92 -15.08
CA ALA A 202 -0.97 17.80 -15.57
C ALA A 202 -2.28 17.63 -14.79
N ALA A 203 -2.65 16.39 -14.46
CA ALA A 203 -3.84 16.10 -13.64
C ALA A 203 -3.72 16.68 -12.22
N LEU A 204 -2.56 16.48 -11.57
CA LEU A 204 -2.29 17.05 -10.25
C LEU A 204 -2.30 18.59 -10.28
N GLN A 205 -1.73 19.19 -11.32
CA GLN A 205 -1.69 20.65 -11.47
C GLN A 205 -3.06 21.27 -11.81
N GLY A 206 -4.02 20.47 -12.28
CA GLY A 206 -5.36 20.92 -12.65
C GLY A 206 -6.25 21.34 -11.49
N THR A 207 -5.88 21.05 -10.23
CA THR A 207 -6.67 21.35 -9.03
C THR A 207 -5.84 22.00 -7.94
N GLU A 208 -6.46 22.73 -7.00
CA GLU A 208 -5.72 23.39 -5.91
C GLU A 208 -5.13 22.34 -4.96
N GLN A 209 -5.94 21.35 -4.58
CA GLN A 209 -5.48 20.28 -3.71
C GLN A 209 -4.40 19.41 -4.37
N GLY A 210 -4.53 19.12 -5.67
CA GLY A 210 -3.51 18.37 -6.41
C GLY A 210 -2.18 19.14 -6.54
N GLN A 211 -2.23 20.46 -6.74
CA GLN A 211 -1.02 21.30 -6.74
C GLN A 211 -0.31 21.24 -5.40
N LYS A 212 -1.04 21.24 -4.28
CA LYS A 212 -0.47 21.07 -2.95
C LYS A 212 0.22 19.71 -2.80
N CYS A 213 -0.46 18.61 -3.15
CA CYS A 213 0.11 17.27 -3.09
C CYS A 213 1.36 17.11 -3.99
N TYR A 214 1.34 17.68 -5.20
CA TYR A 214 2.49 17.67 -6.09
C TYR A 214 3.67 18.49 -5.55
N ARG A 215 3.39 19.64 -4.92
CA ARG A 215 4.42 20.47 -4.28
C ARG A 215 5.06 19.73 -3.10
N GLU A 216 4.26 19.10 -2.26
CA GLU A 216 4.75 18.24 -1.17
C GLU A 216 5.59 17.08 -1.71
N LEU A 217 5.17 16.42 -2.80
CA LEU A 217 5.96 15.38 -3.46
C LEU A 217 7.32 15.93 -3.95
N CYS A 218 7.31 17.05 -4.66
CA CYS A 218 8.53 17.71 -5.14
C CYS A 218 9.45 18.11 -3.99
N GLU A 219 8.92 18.66 -2.90
CA GLU A 219 9.68 18.97 -1.69
C GLU A 219 10.29 17.71 -1.08
N ARG A 220 9.54 16.60 -0.96
CA ARG A 220 10.06 15.32 -0.50
C ARG A 220 11.19 14.80 -1.41
N GLN A 221 11.03 14.88 -2.73
CA GLN A 221 12.04 14.46 -3.69
C GLN A 221 13.28 15.35 -3.65
N GLN A 222 13.12 16.66 -3.56
CA GLN A 222 14.23 17.61 -3.40
C GLN A 222 14.95 17.41 -2.07
N ASN A 223 14.23 17.19 -0.97
CA ASN A 223 14.82 16.89 0.32
C ASN A 223 15.62 15.59 0.28
N LEU A 224 15.09 14.55 -0.39
CA LEU A 224 15.81 13.30 -0.61
C LEU A 224 17.06 13.53 -1.46
N GLN A 225 16.96 14.25 -2.58
CA GLN A 225 18.11 14.60 -3.44
C GLN A 225 19.14 15.44 -2.70
N ARG A 226 18.72 16.41 -1.88
CA ARG A 226 19.60 17.22 -1.04
C ARG A 226 20.31 16.34 -0.01
N LEU A 227 19.58 15.48 0.70
CA LEU A 227 20.17 14.51 1.62
C LEU A 227 21.18 13.59 0.91
N GLN A 228 20.88 13.17 -0.32
CA GLN A 228 21.74 12.27 -1.10
C GLN A 228 22.85 12.99 -1.87
N SER A 229 22.82 14.33 -1.94
CA SER A 229 23.81 15.11 -2.68
C SER A 229 25.19 14.99 -2.03
N GLU A 230 26.23 15.05 -2.87
CA GLU A 230 27.61 14.94 -2.43
C GLU A 230 27.95 16.06 -1.44
N GLY A 231 28.28 15.67 -0.21
CA GLY A 231 28.47 16.61 0.89
C GLY A 231 28.25 15.94 2.24
N GLY A 232 28.45 16.73 3.30
CA GLY A 232 28.29 16.27 4.67
C GLY A 232 29.49 15.50 5.23
N PRO A 233 29.47 15.21 6.54
CA PRO A 233 30.51 14.44 7.18
C PRO A 233 30.50 12.98 6.71
N ARG A 234 31.69 12.36 6.66
CA ARG A 234 31.80 10.91 6.46
C ARG A 234 31.43 10.10 7.68
N GLN A 235 31.57 10.70 8.86
CA GLN A 235 31.32 10.07 10.14
C GLN A 235 30.50 11.00 11.02
N LEU A 236 29.45 10.46 11.63
CA LEU A 236 28.56 11.22 12.50
C LEU A 236 28.15 10.36 13.69
N ALA A 237 28.08 10.99 14.87
CA ALA A 237 27.57 10.36 16.08
C ALA A 237 26.56 11.29 16.72
N LEU A 238 25.40 10.76 17.09
CA LEU A 238 24.39 11.51 17.83
C LEU A 238 24.64 11.40 19.34
N PRO A 239 24.25 12.40 20.14
CA PRO A 239 24.41 12.38 21.58
C PRO A 239 23.54 11.29 22.23
N VAL A 240 23.97 10.79 23.41
CA VAL A 240 23.41 9.69 24.26
C VAL A 240 21.93 9.88 24.70
N ARG A 241 21.21 10.86 24.16
CA ARG A 241 19.78 11.11 24.42
C ARG A 241 18.98 11.39 23.16
N ALA A 242 19.59 11.26 22.00
CA ALA A 242 18.90 11.47 20.74
C ALA A 242 17.73 10.50 20.58
N THR A 243 16.67 10.99 19.96
CA THR A 243 15.40 10.32 19.70
C THR A 243 15.23 10.10 18.19
N ASP A 244 14.13 9.44 17.80
CA ASP A 244 13.80 9.27 16.38
C ASP A 244 13.59 10.63 15.69
N GLU A 245 13.04 11.61 16.42
CA GLU A 245 12.86 12.99 15.98
C GLU A 245 14.20 13.70 15.72
N ASP A 246 15.20 13.49 16.58
CA ASP A 246 16.54 14.07 16.38
C ASP A 246 17.22 13.49 15.14
N VAL A 247 17.06 12.19 14.91
CA VAL A 247 17.53 11.52 13.67
C VAL A 247 16.81 12.09 12.46
N ALA A 248 15.49 12.26 12.52
CA ALA A 248 14.71 12.85 11.45
C ALA A 248 15.17 14.29 11.13
N ALA A 249 15.28 15.15 12.16
CA ALA A 249 15.69 16.53 12.02
C ALA A 249 17.10 16.66 11.43
N LEU A 250 18.05 15.83 11.88
CA LEU A 250 19.41 15.81 11.36
C LEU A 250 19.44 15.42 9.87
N LEU A 251 18.68 14.39 9.50
CA LEU A 251 18.61 13.89 8.13
C LEU A 251 17.88 14.88 7.20
N GLU A 252 16.95 15.68 7.71
CA GLU A 252 16.30 16.75 6.95
C GLU A 252 17.19 18.01 6.79
N ALA A 253 18.14 18.22 7.72
CA ALA A 253 18.90 19.48 7.80
C ALA A 253 20.06 19.61 6.79
N GLY A 254 20.55 18.53 6.17
CA GLY A 254 21.82 18.62 5.43
C GLY A 254 22.03 17.57 4.34
N ALA A 255 23.01 17.85 3.48
CA ALA A 255 23.55 16.85 2.58
C ALA A 255 24.36 15.84 3.39
N LEU A 256 23.99 14.57 3.27
CA LEU A 256 24.62 13.43 3.96
C LEU A 256 24.95 12.32 2.95
N GLY A 257 25.10 12.66 1.67
CA GLY A 257 25.43 11.72 0.61
C GLY A 257 26.78 11.03 0.83
N ASN A 258 27.70 11.67 1.57
CA ASN A 258 29.01 11.10 1.92
C ASN A 258 29.03 10.37 3.26
N LEU A 259 27.92 10.30 3.99
CA LEU A 259 27.89 9.70 5.32
C LEU A 259 28.08 8.17 5.21
N GLU A 260 29.27 7.73 5.58
CA GLU A 260 29.66 6.32 5.55
C GLU A 260 29.53 5.66 6.93
N CYS A 261 29.71 6.42 8.01
CA CYS A 261 29.63 5.91 9.38
C CYS A 261 28.64 6.72 10.21
N LEU A 262 27.58 6.06 10.70
CA LEU A 262 26.64 6.65 11.64
C LEU A 262 26.66 5.87 12.96
N SER A 263 26.86 6.58 14.06
CA SER A 263 26.73 6.04 15.41
C SER A 263 25.52 6.65 16.11
N LEU A 264 24.58 5.79 16.46
CA LEU A 264 23.42 6.04 17.31
C LEU A 264 23.57 5.29 18.65
N ALA A 265 24.80 4.91 19.02
CA ALA A 265 25.04 4.20 20.27
C ALA A 265 24.55 4.98 21.48
N PHE A 266 23.93 4.27 22.42
CA PHE A 266 23.36 4.79 23.65
C PHE A 266 22.28 5.88 23.44
N THR A 267 21.63 5.92 22.29
CA THR A 267 20.50 6.82 22.04
C THR A 267 19.17 6.15 22.38
N SER A 268 18.09 6.93 22.42
CA SER A 268 16.72 6.44 22.66
C SER A 268 15.97 6.09 21.38
N VAL A 269 16.67 5.98 20.25
CA VAL A 269 16.07 5.64 18.94
C VAL A 269 15.40 4.27 18.96
N THR A 270 14.29 4.17 18.23
CA THR A 270 13.51 2.94 18.04
C THR A 270 13.57 2.51 16.57
N SER A 271 12.88 1.42 16.23
CA SER A 271 12.74 0.99 14.83
C SER A 271 12.03 2.01 13.93
N ALA A 272 11.37 3.05 14.48
CA ALA A 272 10.73 4.09 13.68
C ALA A 272 11.74 4.90 12.86
N CYS A 273 12.95 5.17 13.38
CA CYS A 273 13.97 5.91 12.64
C CYS A 273 14.49 5.19 11.38
N ALA A 274 14.25 3.87 11.25
CA ALA A 274 14.75 3.07 10.13
C ALA A 274 14.31 3.65 8.76
N HIS A 275 13.09 4.22 8.67
CA HIS A 275 12.59 4.89 7.46
C HIS A 275 13.44 6.09 7.02
N HIS A 276 14.19 6.71 7.94
CA HIS A 276 15.12 7.77 7.61
C HIS A 276 16.52 7.21 7.29
N LEU A 277 16.97 6.18 8.03
CA LEU A 277 18.28 5.55 7.80
C LEU A 277 18.42 4.97 6.40
N ILE A 278 17.37 4.36 5.86
CA ILE A 278 17.39 3.78 4.50
C ILE A 278 17.59 4.80 3.38
N LYS A 279 17.49 6.10 3.68
CA LYS A 279 17.68 7.18 2.70
C LYS A 279 19.17 7.52 2.49
N LEU A 280 20.06 7.05 3.38
CA LEU A 280 21.50 7.31 3.35
C LEU A 280 22.21 6.41 2.32
N PRO A 281 22.64 6.94 1.15
CA PRO A 281 23.04 6.13 0.00
C PRO A 281 24.43 5.49 0.12
N SER A 282 25.25 6.02 1.02
CA SER A 282 26.67 5.65 1.20
C SER A 282 26.96 4.97 2.52
N LEU A 283 25.94 4.68 3.34
CA LEU A 283 26.15 4.14 4.69
C LEU A 283 26.80 2.75 4.65
N ARG A 284 27.95 2.62 5.30
CA ARG A 284 28.76 1.39 5.40
C ARG A 284 28.91 0.90 6.83
N TYR A 285 28.82 1.79 7.81
CA TYR A 285 28.94 1.49 9.23
C TYR A 285 27.74 2.08 9.95
N LEU A 286 27.00 1.23 10.66
CA LEU A 286 25.88 1.62 11.51
C LEU A 286 26.06 1.03 12.91
N ASN A 287 26.14 1.90 13.91
CA ASN A 287 26.23 1.50 15.30
C ASN A 287 24.96 1.87 16.07
N LEU A 288 24.23 0.85 16.51
CA LEU A 288 22.97 0.92 17.25
C LEU A 288 23.12 0.34 18.68
N TRP A 289 24.34 0.26 19.20
CA TRP A 289 24.60 -0.30 20.53
C TRP A 289 23.74 0.37 21.60
N ALA A 290 23.06 -0.44 22.42
CA ALA A 290 22.25 0.01 23.55
C ALA A 290 21.16 1.01 23.15
N THR A 291 20.44 0.68 22.07
CA THR A 291 19.25 1.42 21.59
C THR A 291 17.99 0.57 21.73
N LYS A 292 16.81 1.15 21.46
CA LYS A 292 15.53 0.43 21.43
C LYS A 292 15.19 -0.10 20.03
N PHE A 293 16.19 -0.24 19.17
CA PHE A 293 16.03 -0.72 17.80
C PHE A 293 15.72 -2.22 17.79
N GLY A 294 14.60 -2.63 17.20
CA GLY A 294 14.12 -4.01 17.16
C GLY A 294 13.93 -4.57 15.75
N ASP A 295 13.34 -5.77 15.68
CA ASP A 295 13.26 -6.62 14.47
C ASP A 295 12.69 -5.90 13.23
N SER A 296 11.64 -5.09 13.39
CA SER A 296 11.03 -4.37 12.26
C SER A 296 11.99 -3.37 11.61
N GLY A 297 12.82 -2.72 12.43
CA GLY A 297 13.86 -1.82 11.94
C GLY A 297 14.97 -2.57 11.24
N VAL A 298 15.37 -3.73 11.79
CA VAL A 298 16.41 -4.60 11.21
C VAL A 298 15.99 -5.12 9.84
N GLN A 299 14.74 -5.56 9.71
CA GLN A 299 14.19 -5.99 8.43
C GLN A 299 14.26 -4.88 7.38
N LEU A 300 13.86 -3.66 7.74
CA LEU A 300 13.86 -2.53 6.80
C LEU A 300 15.30 -2.15 6.37
N ILE A 301 16.26 -2.10 7.29
CA ILE A 301 17.66 -1.81 6.90
C ILE A 301 18.25 -2.95 6.05
N ALA A 302 17.89 -4.20 6.30
CA ALA A 302 18.39 -5.34 5.54
C ALA A 302 17.90 -5.33 4.08
N GLU A 303 16.66 -4.89 3.85
CA GLU A 303 16.06 -4.78 2.52
C GLU A 303 16.68 -3.64 1.69
N HIS A 304 17.14 -2.55 2.33
CA HIS A 304 17.51 -1.32 1.62
C HIS A 304 19.01 -0.94 1.70
N LEU A 305 19.71 -1.24 2.79
CA LEU A 305 21.10 -0.84 3.00
C LEU A 305 22.10 -1.92 2.56
N THR A 306 21.97 -2.39 1.32
CA THR A 306 22.74 -3.53 0.76
C THR A 306 24.27 -3.32 0.72
N ARG A 307 24.74 -2.08 0.89
CA ARG A 307 26.15 -1.69 0.96
C ARG A 307 26.73 -1.68 2.38
N LEU A 308 25.92 -1.96 3.40
CA LEU A 308 26.35 -1.94 4.80
C LEU A 308 27.42 -3.03 5.04
N GLN A 309 28.53 -2.64 5.66
CA GLN A 309 29.69 -3.49 5.91
C GLN A 309 29.89 -3.79 7.40
N VAL A 310 29.47 -2.88 8.27
CA VAL A 310 29.59 -3.01 9.72
C VAL A 310 28.27 -2.65 10.37
N LEU A 311 27.75 -3.56 11.18
CA LEU A 311 26.53 -3.36 11.94
C LEU A 311 26.78 -3.74 13.40
N ASN A 312 26.51 -2.81 14.32
CA ASN A 312 26.54 -3.10 15.75
C ASN A 312 25.13 -3.01 16.33
N LEU A 313 24.61 -4.15 16.77
CA LEU A 313 23.31 -4.33 17.43
C LEU A 313 23.48 -4.77 18.89
N CYS A 314 24.66 -4.58 19.48
CA CYS A 314 24.93 -4.94 20.87
C CYS A 314 23.87 -4.35 21.80
N GLU A 315 23.38 -5.12 22.78
CA GLU A 315 22.37 -4.69 23.76
C GLU A 315 21.10 -4.06 23.12
N THR A 316 20.68 -4.56 21.95
CA THR A 316 19.39 -4.20 21.36
C THR A 316 18.34 -5.29 21.60
N PRO A 317 17.03 -4.96 21.59
CA PRO A 317 15.96 -5.95 21.78
C PRO A 317 15.73 -6.88 20.57
N VAL A 318 16.64 -6.92 19.59
CA VAL A 318 16.54 -7.76 18.39
C VAL A 318 16.55 -9.24 18.77
N SER A 319 15.70 -10.00 18.09
CA SER A 319 15.55 -11.46 18.22
C SER A 319 16.00 -12.19 16.96
N ASP A 320 15.98 -13.53 17.00
CA ASP A 320 16.21 -14.40 15.84
C ASP A 320 15.47 -13.93 14.58
N LYS A 321 14.24 -13.43 14.69
CA LYS A 321 13.46 -12.92 13.55
C LYS A 321 14.14 -11.75 12.84
N GLY A 322 14.65 -10.79 13.61
CA GLY A 322 15.38 -9.65 13.07
C GLY A 322 16.74 -10.08 12.53
N ILE A 323 17.42 -10.97 13.24
CA ILE A 323 18.74 -11.47 12.84
C ILE A 323 18.68 -12.25 11.53
N GLU A 324 17.68 -13.12 11.32
CA GLU A 324 17.49 -13.84 10.06
C GLU A 324 17.37 -12.90 8.86
N ALA A 325 16.74 -11.74 9.04
CA ALA A 325 16.60 -10.73 8.00
C ALA A 325 17.95 -10.15 7.54
N LEU A 326 18.98 -10.15 8.41
CA LEU A 326 20.34 -9.69 8.06
C LEU A 326 20.97 -10.49 6.92
N SER A 327 20.44 -11.66 6.57
CA SER A 327 20.82 -12.44 5.39
C SER A 327 20.74 -11.63 4.08
N GLY A 328 19.94 -10.57 4.02
CA GLY A 328 19.86 -9.66 2.87
C GLY A 328 21.09 -8.75 2.70
N LEU A 329 21.90 -8.57 3.76
CA LEU A 329 23.07 -7.69 3.77
C LEU A 329 24.32 -8.39 3.24
N SER A 330 24.32 -8.72 1.95
CA SER A 330 25.42 -9.43 1.27
C SER A 330 26.81 -8.79 1.38
N SER A 331 26.88 -7.48 1.65
CA SER A 331 28.15 -6.75 1.84
C SER A 331 28.68 -6.75 3.28
N LEU A 332 27.94 -7.34 4.23
CA LEU A 332 28.26 -7.27 5.66
C LEU A 332 29.53 -8.07 5.99
N ARG A 333 30.48 -7.41 6.65
CA ARG A 333 31.79 -7.98 7.04
C ARG A 333 31.98 -8.08 8.54
N ARG A 334 31.37 -7.17 9.30
CA ARG A 334 31.47 -7.15 10.77
C ARG A 334 30.10 -6.98 11.41
N LEU A 335 29.78 -7.85 12.34
CA LEU A 335 28.47 -7.88 12.99
C LEU A 335 28.61 -8.09 14.50
N ASN A 336 28.14 -7.14 15.30
CA ASN A 336 28.09 -7.31 16.75
C ASN A 336 26.64 -7.54 17.20
N LEU A 337 26.37 -8.73 17.75
CA LEU A 337 25.10 -9.19 18.32
C LEU A 337 25.22 -9.48 19.83
N ASN A 338 26.28 -8.99 20.47
CA ASN A 338 26.51 -9.20 21.89
C ASN A 338 25.30 -8.76 22.73
N SER A 339 24.91 -9.57 23.71
CA SER A 339 23.76 -9.27 24.59
C SER A 339 22.44 -9.04 23.83
N THR A 340 22.23 -9.72 22.70
CA THR A 340 20.94 -9.80 21.98
C THR A 340 20.23 -11.13 22.26
N LYS A 341 18.98 -11.27 21.78
CA LYS A 341 18.21 -12.52 21.91
C LYS A 341 18.45 -13.45 20.72
N LEU A 342 19.71 -13.87 20.55
CA LEU A 342 20.17 -14.76 19.50
C LEU A 342 20.27 -16.21 20.01
N SER A 343 19.61 -17.15 19.32
CA SER A 343 19.76 -18.59 19.53
C SER A 343 20.89 -19.20 18.69
N ALA A 344 21.40 -20.35 19.12
CA ALA A 344 22.44 -21.09 18.38
C ALA A 344 21.97 -21.51 16.97
N GLU A 345 20.70 -21.87 16.82
CA GLU A 345 20.13 -22.32 15.55
C GLU A 345 20.04 -21.17 14.54
N ALA A 346 19.56 -20.00 14.99
CA ALA A 346 19.51 -18.79 14.17
C ALA A 346 20.92 -18.31 13.77
N PHE A 347 21.91 -18.44 14.65
CA PHE A 347 23.29 -18.08 14.34
C PHE A 347 23.90 -18.97 13.25
N GLU A 348 23.68 -20.29 13.30
CA GLU A 348 24.14 -21.20 12.25
C GLU A 348 23.51 -20.88 10.88
N ILE A 349 22.21 -20.54 10.85
CA ILE A 349 21.53 -20.09 9.63
C ILE A 349 22.18 -18.81 9.10
N LEU A 350 22.38 -17.82 9.96
CA LEU A 350 22.99 -16.54 9.59
C LEU A 350 24.39 -16.74 9.01
N ARG A 351 25.22 -17.57 9.65
CA ARG A 351 26.58 -17.90 9.22
C ARG A 351 26.60 -18.55 7.83
N GLN A 352 25.64 -19.41 7.52
CA GLN A 352 25.50 -20.01 6.19
C GLN A 352 25.08 -18.98 5.12
N ARG A 353 24.25 -18.00 5.50
CA ARG A 353 23.69 -16.98 4.59
C ARG A 353 24.63 -15.79 4.37
N LEU A 354 25.57 -15.54 5.27
CA LEU A 354 26.57 -14.46 5.18
C LEU A 354 28.00 -15.01 5.06
N PRO A 355 28.36 -15.64 3.92
CA PRO A 355 29.67 -16.27 3.74
C PRO A 355 30.85 -15.27 3.74
N HIS A 356 30.57 -13.97 3.62
CA HIS A 356 31.56 -12.91 3.62
C HIS A 356 31.75 -12.23 4.99
N LEU A 357 31.02 -12.68 6.02
CA LEU A 357 31.17 -12.17 7.37
C LEU A 357 32.54 -12.58 7.96
N GLN A 358 33.36 -11.59 8.31
CA GLN A 358 34.75 -11.78 8.74
C GLN A 358 34.88 -11.74 10.26
N GLU A 359 34.17 -10.81 10.90
CA GLU A 359 34.20 -10.63 12.35
C GLU A 359 32.77 -10.65 12.89
N TYR A 360 32.54 -11.39 13.97
CA TYR A 360 31.28 -11.34 14.69
C TYR A 360 31.52 -11.42 16.20
N ASP A 361 30.66 -10.76 16.97
CA ASP A 361 30.61 -10.88 18.43
C ASP A 361 29.21 -11.30 18.84
N ILE A 362 29.11 -12.48 19.43
CA ILE A 362 27.85 -13.08 19.91
C ILE A 362 27.89 -13.36 21.42
N ARG A 363 28.87 -12.78 22.15
CA ARG A 363 28.99 -13.02 23.59
C ARG A 363 27.71 -12.61 24.32
N TYR A 364 27.40 -13.31 25.40
CA TYR A 364 26.19 -13.09 26.20
C TYR A 364 24.89 -13.27 25.38
N THR A 365 24.91 -14.16 24.40
CA THR A 365 23.72 -14.70 23.72
C THR A 365 23.60 -16.20 24.03
N GLU A 366 22.51 -16.85 23.62
CA GLU A 366 22.39 -18.32 23.76
C GLU A 366 23.30 -19.07 22.78
N ALA A 367 23.87 -18.38 21.77
CA ALA A 367 24.75 -18.96 20.76
C ALA A 367 26.25 -18.94 21.14
N TRP A 368 26.62 -18.35 22.28
CA TRP A 368 28.00 -18.32 22.81
C TRP A 368 28.25 -19.48 23.77
#